data_AF-A0A150PXW8-F1
#
_entry.id   AF-A0A150PXW8-F1
#
_cell.length_a   1.000
_cell.length_b   1.000
_cell.length_c   1.000
_cell.angle_alpha   90.00
_cell.angle_beta   90.00
_cell.angle_gamma   90.00
#
_symmetry.space_group_name_H-M   'P 1'
#
loop_
_entity.id
_entity.type
_entity.pdbx_description
1 polymer ?
#
loop_
_entity_poly.entity_id
_entity_poly.type
_entity_poly.pdbx_seq_one_letter_code
_entity_poly.pdbx_strand_id
1 'polypeptide(L)'
;MSQVYPLHGLLVGKKVPLGPSGQLSAIAKSLVFEPLRLSERGLEGDEQGDMVRHGGVEKALHHVPLQHYGCWEQRLGLPAKSLAAGAFGENISTRGLDESSVCVGDTWTLGSAVIQVSQGRQPCWKLNLRFSRADMARLLQESGWSGWYYRVLQPGVVAPQDELKLLHRPQPGWPIARLLRALHRDGLNHAELERMEALPELAPSWRAIARRRLELGAVEDFAPRLTTPSGL
;
A
#
# COMPACT_ATOMS: atom_id res chain seq x y z
N MET A 1 25.40 11.68 -1.89
CA MET A 1 24.35 12.38 -1.11
C MET A 1 23.22 11.40 -0.87
N SER A 2 22.73 11.26 0.36
CA SER A 2 21.56 10.44 0.66
C SER A 2 20.35 10.98 -0.09
N GLN A 3 19.64 10.13 -0.83
CA GLN A 3 18.48 10.55 -1.62
C GLN A 3 17.32 10.93 -0.69
N VAL A 4 16.75 12.11 -0.93
CA VAL A 4 15.68 12.73 -0.14
C VAL A 4 14.44 12.89 -0.99
N TYR A 5 13.28 12.57 -0.42
CA TYR A 5 11.99 12.65 -1.11
C TYR A 5 10.97 13.38 -0.24
N PRO A 6 10.67 14.65 -0.55
CA PRO A 6 9.65 15.41 0.17
C PRO A 6 8.28 14.74 0.11
N LEU A 7 7.53 14.84 1.19
CA LEU A 7 6.11 14.48 1.15
C LEU A 7 5.36 15.43 0.22
N HIS A 8 4.49 14.86 -0.62
CA HIS A 8 3.44 15.63 -1.27
C HIS A 8 2.19 15.71 -0.40
N GLY A 9 1.91 14.65 0.36
CA GLY A 9 0.77 14.60 1.26
C GLY A 9 1.01 13.66 2.42
N LEU A 10 0.65 14.15 3.61
CA LEU A 10 0.39 13.37 4.81
C LEU A 10 -1.12 13.31 4.97
N LEU A 11 -1.70 12.11 5.06
CA LEU A 11 -3.14 11.91 5.01
C LEU A 11 -3.65 10.95 6.08
N VAL A 12 -4.83 11.26 6.60
CA VAL A 12 -5.57 10.42 7.55
C VAL A 12 -7.04 10.34 7.14
N GLY A 13 -7.75 9.32 7.59
CA GLY A 13 -9.18 9.15 7.35
C GLY A 13 -9.90 8.50 8.52
N LYS A 14 -11.19 8.79 8.61
CA LYS A 14 -12.13 8.17 9.56
C LYS A 14 -13.02 7.17 8.84
N LYS A 15 -13.50 6.15 9.55
CA LYS A 15 -14.49 5.23 9.01
C LYS A 15 -15.78 5.98 8.72
N VAL A 16 -16.19 5.97 7.46
CA VAL A 16 -17.48 6.49 7.00
C VAL A 16 -18.22 5.42 6.18
N PRO A 17 -19.56 5.48 6.09
CA PRO A 17 -20.32 4.60 5.21
C PRO A 17 -19.85 4.69 3.76
N LEU A 18 -19.66 3.54 3.11
CA LEU A 18 -19.21 3.42 1.73
C LEU A 18 -20.17 2.56 0.91
N GLY A 19 -20.64 3.10 -0.20
CA GLY A 19 -21.56 2.43 -1.12
C GLY A 19 -22.96 2.21 -0.56
N PRO A 20 -23.83 1.48 -1.30
CA PRO A 20 -25.26 1.38 -1.01
C PRO A 20 -25.60 0.73 0.33
N SER A 21 -24.89 -0.31 0.75
CA SER A 21 -25.08 -0.95 2.06
C SER A 21 -24.49 -0.19 3.24
N GLY A 22 -23.78 0.91 3.00
CA GLY A 22 -23.20 1.73 4.07
C GLY A 22 -22.05 1.05 4.83
N GLN A 23 -21.33 0.12 4.21
CA GLN A 23 -20.17 -0.52 4.85
C GLN A 23 -19.13 0.52 5.30
N LEU A 24 -18.64 0.39 6.53
CA LEU A 24 -17.65 1.33 7.06
C LEU A 24 -16.27 1.16 6.41
N SER A 25 -15.70 2.28 5.97
CA SER A 25 -14.37 2.35 5.36
C SER A 25 -13.70 3.69 5.62
N ALA A 26 -12.39 3.67 5.85
CA ALA A 26 -11.54 4.86 5.96
C ALA A 26 -10.66 5.04 4.70
N ILE A 27 -11.17 4.57 3.55
CA ILE A 27 -10.44 4.62 2.27
C ILE A 27 -10.36 6.03 1.70
N ALA A 28 -11.31 6.90 2.01
CA ALA A 28 -11.25 8.30 1.64
C ALA A 28 -10.45 9.04 2.72
N LYS A 29 -9.18 9.30 2.43
CA LYS A 29 -8.29 10.06 3.31
C LYS A 29 -8.18 11.50 2.85
N SER A 30 -7.92 12.40 3.79
CA SER A 30 -7.77 13.84 3.56
C SER A 30 -6.40 14.29 4.03
N LEU A 31 -5.88 15.34 3.39
CA LEU A 31 -4.63 15.97 3.78
C LEU A 31 -4.73 16.52 5.19
N VAL A 32 -3.65 16.39 5.95
CA VAL A 32 -3.43 17.09 7.20
C VAL A 32 -2.35 18.13 7.03
N PHE A 33 -2.43 19.19 7.82
CA PHE A 33 -1.51 20.33 7.77
C PHE A 33 -0.73 20.52 9.08
N GLU A 34 -0.99 19.68 10.07
CA GLU A 34 -0.36 19.70 11.38
C GLU A 34 0.49 18.45 11.61
N PRO A 35 1.52 18.52 12.48
CA PRO A 35 2.27 17.33 12.90
C PRO A 35 1.38 16.31 13.60
N LEU A 36 1.62 15.03 13.32
CA LEU A 36 0.89 13.91 13.91
C LEU A 36 1.85 12.94 14.60
N ARG A 37 1.38 12.32 15.67
CA ARG A 37 2.10 11.20 16.29
C ARG A 37 1.95 9.95 15.42
N LEU A 38 3.07 9.32 15.10
CA LEU A 38 3.12 8.01 14.44
C LEU A 38 3.47 6.93 15.47
N SER A 39 2.52 6.03 15.71
CA SER A 39 2.69 4.85 16.55
C SER A 39 3.02 3.60 15.72
N GLU A 40 3.32 2.49 16.37
CA GLU A 40 3.48 1.19 15.70
C GLU A 40 2.27 0.75 14.86
N ARG A 41 1.08 1.29 15.16
CA ARG A 41 -0.18 0.93 14.50
C ARG A 41 -0.62 1.92 13.43
N GLY A 42 0.07 3.06 13.30
CA GLY A 42 -0.25 4.11 12.33
C GLY A 42 -0.32 5.50 12.96
N LEU A 43 -0.76 6.46 12.13
CA LEU A 43 -0.90 7.87 12.48
C LEU A 43 -2.06 8.08 13.45
N GLU A 44 -1.86 8.97 14.41
CA GLU A 44 -2.94 9.50 15.22
C GLU A 44 -4.03 10.14 14.32
N GLY A 45 -5.29 9.89 14.67
CA GLY A 45 -6.43 10.35 13.89
C GLY A 45 -6.80 9.43 12.73
N ASP A 46 -5.88 8.59 12.23
CA ASP A 46 -6.18 7.63 11.15
C ASP A 46 -6.88 6.38 11.67
N GLU A 47 -7.87 5.91 10.92
CA GLU A 47 -8.56 4.67 11.20
C GLU A 47 -8.32 3.64 10.10
N GLN A 48 -8.21 2.38 10.51
CA GLN A 48 -8.07 1.24 9.61
C GLN A 48 -9.34 0.40 9.71
N GLY A 49 -9.88 -0.01 8.56
CA GLY A 49 -11.16 -0.74 8.49
C GLY A 49 -11.15 -2.01 9.33
N ASP A 50 -10.22 -2.92 9.02
CA ASP A 50 -9.96 -4.20 9.70
C ASP A 50 -8.45 -4.29 9.98
N MET A 51 -8.07 -4.47 11.25
CA MET A 51 -6.67 -4.49 11.69
C MET A 51 -5.90 -5.74 11.24
N VAL A 52 -6.56 -6.79 10.78
CA VAL A 52 -5.92 -7.99 10.23
C VAL A 52 -5.72 -7.83 8.72
N ARG A 53 -6.78 -7.48 8.00
CA ARG A 53 -6.77 -7.42 6.52
C ARG A 53 -6.23 -6.11 5.98
N HIS A 54 -6.59 -4.99 6.59
CA HIS A 54 -6.36 -3.64 6.07
C HIS A 54 -5.44 -2.79 6.94
N GLY A 55 -4.94 -3.35 8.04
CA GLY A 55 -4.18 -2.63 9.04
C GLY A 55 -3.18 -3.50 9.79
N GLY A 56 -2.82 -3.04 10.98
CA GLY A 56 -1.87 -3.72 11.87
C GLY A 56 -0.43 -3.22 11.68
N VAL A 57 0.49 -3.76 12.48
CA VAL A 57 1.88 -3.28 12.57
C VAL A 57 2.64 -3.39 11.25
N GLU A 58 2.28 -4.37 10.40
CA GLU A 58 2.84 -4.57 9.06
C GLU A 58 2.27 -3.62 8.00
N LYS A 59 1.22 -2.86 8.34
CA LYS A 59 0.48 -1.98 7.42
C LYS A 59 0.16 -0.64 8.06
N ALA A 60 1.04 -0.16 8.93
CA ALA A 60 0.84 1.05 9.72
C ALA A 60 0.68 2.30 8.84
N LEU A 61 1.38 2.34 7.70
CA LEU A 61 1.30 3.42 6.70
C LEU A 61 1.20 2.85 5.30
N HIS A 62 0.23 3.33 4.51
CA HIS A 62 0.15 3.05 3.07
C HIS A 62 0.75 4.20 2.26
N HIS A 63 1.54 3.89 1.25
CA HIS A 63 2.16 4.85 0.34
C HIS A 63 1.63 4.66 -1.07
N VAL A 64 1.21 5.74 -1.72
CA VAL A 64 0.91 5.75 -3.17
C VAL A 64 1.71 6.86 -3.86
N PRO A 65 2.52 6.50 -4.87
CA PRO A 65 3.22 7.48 -5.69
C PRO A 65 2.29 8.47 -6.38
N LEU A 66 2.65 9.75 -6.33
CA LEU A 66 1.80 10.81 -6.88
C LEU A 66 1.69 10.74 -8.41
N GLN A 67 2.73 10.28 -9.11
CA GLN A 67 2.69 10.14 -10.56
C GLN A 67 1.63 9.15 -11.05
N HIS A 68 1.18 8.22 -10.20
CA HIS A 68 0.15 7.24 -10.58
C HIS A 68 -1.22 7.88 -10.79
N TYR A 69 -1.49 9.03 -10.20
CA TYR A 69 -2.78 9.70 -10.33
C TYR A 69 -3.08 10.12 -11.77
N GLY A 70 -2.13 10.72 -12.47
CA GLY A 70 -2.29 11.07 -13.89
C GLY A 70 -2.47 9.83 -14.77
N CYS A 71 -1.76 8.75 -14.47
CA CYS A 71 -1.93 7.47 -15.17
C CYS A 71 -3.33 6.87 -14.94
N TRP A 72 -3.87 6.98 -13.73
CA TRP A 72 -5.21 6.51 -13.40
C TRP A 72 -6.31 7.36 -14.03
N GLU A 73 -6.16 8.69 -14.05
CA GLU A 73 -7.08 9.58 -14.74
C GLU A 73 -7.18 9.20 -16.21
N GLN A 74 -6.05 9.04 -16.89
CA GLN A 74 -6.01 8.60 -18.28
C GLN A 74 -6.63 7.22 -18.47
N ARG A 75 -6.25 6.24 -17.64
CA ARG A 75 -6.74 4.86 -17.74
C ARG A 75 -8.24 4.73 -17.48
N LEU A 76 -8.80 5.61 -16.65
CA LEU A 76 -10.22 5.62 -16.30
C LEU A 76 -11.04 6.59 -17.17
N GLY A 77 -10.41 7.33 -18.08
CA GLY A 77 -11.08 8.34 -18.91
C GLY A 77 -11.63 9.51 -18.09
N LEU A 78 -11.02 9.82 -16.94
CA LEU A 78 -11.42 10.93 -16.09
C LEU A 78 -10.77 12.23 -16.55
N PRO A 79 -11.38 13.40 -16.27
CA PRO A 79 -10.74 14.69 -16.51
C PRO A 79 -9.40 14.78 -15.78
N ALA A 80 -8.43 15.47 -16.37
CA ALA A 80 -7.14 15.70 -15.72
C ALA A 80 -7.32 16.44 -14.39
N LYS A 81 -6.55 16.06 -13.36
CA LYS A 81 -6.61 16.60 -11.99
C LYS A 81 -7.94 16.34 -11.26
N SER A 82 -8.70 15.33 -11.67
CA SER A 82 -9.93 14.89 -10.98
C SER A 82 -9.65 13.95 -9.81
N LEU A 83 -8.48 13.29 -9.80
CA LEU A 83 -8.02 12.47 -8.68
C LEU A 83 -6.95 13.22 -7.88
N ALA A 84 -7.03 13.09 -6.56
CA ALA A 84 -6.09 13.68 -5.62
C ALA A 84 -5.53 12.62 -4.67
N ALA A 85 -4.40 12.94 -4.03
CA ALA A 85 -3.83 12.15 -2.96
C ALA A 85 -4.91 11.82 -1.90
N GLY A 86 -4.93 10.57 -1.44
CA GLY A 86 -5.92 10.01 -0.54
C GLY A 86 -7.03 9.22 -1.22
N ALA A 87 -7.15 9.28 -2.56
CA ALA A 87 -8.22 8.55 -3.26
C ALA A 87 -8.06 7.03 -3.19
N PHE A 88 -6.84 6.53 -3.02
CA PHE A 88 -6.52 5.11 -2.90
C PHE A 88 -6.37 4.64 -1.44
N GLY A 89 -6.60 5.54 -0.47
CA GLY A 89 -6.55 5.27 0.95
C GLY A 89 -5.15 5.30 1.55
N GLU A 90 -4.20 5.93 0.87
CA GLU A 90 -2.83 6.08 1.33
C GLU A 90 -2.68 7.16 2.42
N ASN A 91 -1.71 6.95 3.31
CA ASN A 91 -1.31 7.91 4.32
C ASN A 91 -0.20 8.84 3.84
N ILE A 92 0.60 8.37 2.88
CA ILE A 92 1.76 9.08 2.36
C ILE A 92 1.70 9.09 0.84
N SER A 93 1.94 10.26 0.25
CA SER A 93 2.20 10.38 -1.18
C SER A 93 3.46 11.18 -1.43
N THR A 94 4.27 10.75 -2.39
CA THR A 94 5.52 11.42 -2.79
C THR A 94 5.67 11.43 -4.31
N ARG A 95 6.61 12.23 -4.82
CA ARG A 95 7.08 12.16 -6.21
C ARG A 95 8.46 11.49 -6.27
N GLY A 96 8.74 10.80 -7.38
CA GLY A 96 10.08 10.27 -7.66
C GLY A 96 10.38 8.90 -7.02
N LEU A 97 9.43 8.33 -6.28
CA LEU A 97 9.45 6.94 -5.83
C LEU A 97 8.32 6.18 -6.49
N ASP A 98 8.56 4.93 -6.86
CA ASP A 98 7.57 3.99 -7.38
C ASP A 98 7.90 2.56 -6.99
N GLU A 99 7.05 1.61 -7.38
CA GLU A 99 7.21 0.21 -7.06
C GLU A 99 8.50 -0.40 -7.64
N SER A 100 9.11 0.22 -8.66
CA SER A 100 10.35 -0.25 -9.27
C SER A 100 11.61 0.23 -8.55
N SER A 101 11.52 1.36 -7.84
CA SER A 101 12.63 2.04 -7.17
C SER A 101 12.68 1.81 -5.66
N VAL A 102 11.59 1.32 -5.06
CA VAL A 102 11.47 0.98 -3.64
C VAL A 102 11.52 -0.53 -3.43
N CYS A 103 12.35 -0.97 -2.49
CA CYS A 103 12.57 -2.38 -2.17
C CYS A 103 11.98 -2.77 -0.82
N VAL A 104 11.67 -4.06 -0.67
CA VAL A 104 11.29 -4.65 0.62
C VAL A 104 12.41 -4.42 1.64
N GLY A 105 12.05 -4.06 2.87
CA GLY A 105 13.01 -3.81 3.92
C GLY A 105 13.74 -2.47 3.82
N ASP A 106 13.51 -1.68 2.74
CA ASP A 106 13.99 -0.30 2.70
C ASP A 106 13.53 0.42 3.96
N THR A 107 14.48 1.00 4.68
CA THR A 107 14.25 1.69 5.94
C THR A 107 14.48 3.17 5.75
N TRP A 108 13.54 3.99 6.20
CA TRP A 108 13.51 5.43 5.96
C TRP A 108 13.34 6.19 7.27
N THR A 109 13.97 7.35 7.39
CA THR A 109 13.49 8.36 8.35
C THR A 109 12.30 9.10 7.77
N LEU A 110 11.35 9.44 8.63
CA LEU A 110 10.26 10.37 8.34
C LEU A 110 9.98 11.18 9.61
N GLY A 111 10.32 12.47 9.60
CA GLY A 111 10.34 13.27 10.82
C GLY A 111 11.27 12.65 11.87
N SER A 112 10.76 12.39 13.07
CA SER A 112 11.50 11.66 14.12
C SER A 112 11.27 10.15 14.15
N ALA A 113 10.47 9.62 13.21
CA ALA A 113 10.18 8.19 13.12
C ALA A 113 11.13 7.45 12.16
N VAL A 114 11.23 6.14 12.37
CA VAL A 114 11.88 5.21 11.44
C VAL A 114 10.86 4.19 10.97
N ILE A 115 10.69 4.09 9.65
CA ILE A 115 9.70 3.21 9.01
C ILE A 115 10.39 2.27 8.02
N GLN A 116 9.86 1.07 7.85
CA GLN A 116 10.44 0.05 6.98
C GLN A 116 9.39 -0.52 6.04
N VAL A 117 9.73 -0.63 4.75
CA VAL A 117 8.86 -1.22 3.74
C VAL A 117 8.61 -2.68 4.08
N SER A 118 7.35 -3.04 4.27
CA SER A 118 6.96 -4.37 4.76
C SER A 118 6.45 -5.28 3.66
N GLN A 119 5.67 -4.74 2.72
CA GLN A 119 4.98 -5.48 1.67
C GLN A 119 4.39 -4.53 0.62
N GLY A 120 4.06 -5.06 -0.55
CA GLY A 120 3.19 -4.36 -1.50
C GLY A 120 1.76 -4.23 -0.98
N ARG A 121 0.93 -3.44 -1.68
CA ARG A 121 -0.50 -3.33 -1.37
C ARG A 121 -1.32 -4.26 -2.25
N GLN A 122 -2.09 -5.15 -1.62
CA GLN A 122 -3.11 -5.95 -2.31
C GLN A 122 -4.44 -5.18 -2.37
N PRO A 123 -4.96 -4.86 -3.57
CA PRO A 123 -6.26 -4.20 -3.70
C PRO A 123 -7.40 -5.04 -3.12
N CYS A 124 -8.47 -4.37 -2.67
CA CYS A 124 -9.70 -5.02 -2.23
C CYS A 124 -10.93 -4.36 -2.85
N TRP A 125 -12.05 -5.10 -2.84
CA TRP A 125 -13.31 -4.73 -3.48
C TRP A 125 -13.90 -3.40 -3.01
N LYS A 126 -13.51 -2.84 -1.85
CA LYS A 126 -13.92 -1.49 -1.41
C LYS A 126 -13.53 -0.40 -2.41
N LEU A 127 -12.50 -0.63 -3.22
CA LEU A 127 -12.15 0.27 -4.33
C LEU A 127 -13.24 0.30 -5.40
N ASN A 128 -13.92 -0.82 -5.64
CA ASN A 128 -14.99 -0.88 -6.63
C ASN A 128 -16.13 0.06 -6.23
N LEU A 129 -16.47 0.09 -4.94
CA LEU A 129 -17.44 1.04 -4.41
C LEU A 129 -16.93 2.48 -4.42
N ARG A 130 -15.67 2.71 -4.00
CA ARG A 130 -15.08 4.06 -3.91
C ARG A 130 -15.05 4.77 -5.26
N PHE A 131 -14.73 4.04 -6.32
CA PHE A 131 -14.63 4.58 -7.68
C PHE A 131 -15.90 4.34 -8.51
N SER A 132 -16.98 3.83 -7.90
CA SER A 132 -18.22 3.48 -8.58
C SER A 132 -17.99 2.64 -9.84
N ARG A 133 -17.06 1.68 -9.75
CA ARG A 133 -16.56 0.88 -10.89
C ARG A 133 -16.31 -0.56 -10.45
N ALA A 134 -17.09 -1.50 -11.01
CA ALA A 134 -17.13 -2.90 -10.56
C ALA A 134 -15.79 -3.66 -10.59
N ASP A 135 -14.85 -3.29 -11.46
CA ASP A 135 -13.57 -3.98 -11.66
C ASP A 135 -12.34 -3.19 -11.19
N MET A 136 -12.52 -2.09 -10.44
CA MET A 136 -11.43 -1.19 -10.05
C MET A 136 -10.31 -1.89 -9.27
N ALA A 137 -10.67 -2.77 -8.33
CA ALA A 137 -9.71 -3.54 -7.53
C ALA A 137 -8.86 -4.47 -8.41
N ARG A 138 -9.48 -5.10 -9.41
CA ARG A 138 -8.79 -5.96 -10.38
C ARG A 138 -7.85 -5.14 -11.27
N LEU A 139 -8.31 -4.03 -11.83
CA LEU A 139 -7.48 -3.15 -12.66
C LEU A 139 -6.24 -2.66 -11.92
N LEU A 140 -6.38 -2.30 -10.65
CA LEU A 140 -5.26 -1.85 -9.83
C LEU A 140 -4.28 -2.97 -9.49
N GLN A 141 -4.76 -4.21 -9.36
CA GLN A 141 -3.88 -5.37 -9.18
C GLN A 141 -3.08 -5.65 -10.45
N GLU A 142 -3.76 -5.62 -11.61
CA GLU A 142 -3.16 -5.89 -12.92
C GLU A 142 -2.15 -4.80 -13.34
N SER A 143 -2.39 -3.54 -12.94
CA SER A 143 -1.46 -2.45 -13.24
C SER A 143 -0.16 -2.54 -12.45
N GLY A 144 -0.21 -3.03 -11.21
CA GLY A 144 0.91 -2.99 -10.27
C GLY A 144 1.14 -1.62 -9.63
N TRP A 145 0.29 -0.62 -9.89
CA TRP A 145 0.36 0.74 -9.34
C TRP A 145 -0.41 0.88 -8.03
N SER A 146 -0.28 -0.12 -7.15
CA SER A 146 -1.05 -0.21 -5.91
C SER A 146 -0.36 0.45 -4.72
N GLY A 147 0.91 0.81 -4.86
CA GLY A 147 1.75 1.27 -3.76
C GLY A 147 2.19 0.15 -2.81
N TRP A 148 2.65 0.54 -1.63
CA TRP A 148 3.22 -0.37 -0.64
C TRP A 148 2.93 0.10 0.79
N TYR A 149 3.19 -0.79 1.75
CA TYR A 149 3.05 -0.50 3.16
C TYR A 149 4.39 -0.36 3.86
N TYR A 150 4.37 0.39 4.95
CA TYR A 150 5.42 0.40 5.95
C TYR A 150 4.94 -0.19 7.27
N ARG A 151 5.86 -0.87 7.96
CA ARG A 151 5.84 -1.02 9.41
C ARG A 151 6.65 0.10 10.06
N VAL A 152 6.37 0.40 11.32
CA VAL A 152 7.12 1.41 12.09
C VAL A 152 8.12 0.69 12.98
N LEU A 153 9.42 0.98 12.80
CA LEU A 153 10.49 0.45 13.63
C LEU A 153 10.75 1.32 14.85
N GLN A 154 10.59 2.64 14.69
CA GLN A 154 10.68 3.61 15.78
C GLN A 154 9.52 4.60 15.65
N PRO A 155 8.58 4.63 16.63
CA PRO A 155 7.55 5.64 16.72
C PRO A 155 8.12 7.06 16.83
N GLY A 156 7.36 8.06 16.40
CA GLY A 156 7.82 9.44 16.38
C GLY A 156 6.71 10.44 16.04
N VAL A 157 7.12 11.62 15.61
CA VAL A 157 6.26 12.68 15.10
C VAL A 157 6.60 12.90 13.64
N VAL A 158 5.56 13.00 12.81
CA VAL A 158 5.63 13.22 11.37
C VAL A 158 4.82 14.46 11.04
N ALA A 159 5.40 15.37 10.28
CA ALA A 159 4.77 16.58 9.81
C ALA A 159 4.65 16.59 8.27
N PRO A 160 3.70 17.34 7.70
CA PRO A 160 3.50 17.42 6.25
C PRO A 160 4.72 17.89 5.46
N GLN A 161 5.59 18.70 6.07
CA GLN A 161 6.83 19.21 5.47
C GLN A 161 8.03 18.25 5.58
N ASP A 162 7.86 17.10 6.25
CA ASP A 162 8.95 16.14 6.38
C ASP A 162 9.30 15.49 5.03
N GLU A 163 10.45 14.82 5.03
CA GLU A 163 11.00 14.13 3.87
C GLU A 163 11.30 12.68 4.23
N LEU A 164 11.15 11.77 3.27
CA LEU A 164 11.71 10.43 3.36
C LEU A 164 13.20 10.48 3.03
N LYS A 165 14.03 9.93 3.92
CA LYS A 165 15.48 9.76 3.69
C LYS A 165 15.84 8.29 3.85
N LEU A 166 16.42 7.70 2.80
CA LEU A 166 16.78 6.28 2.81
C LEU A 166 17.94 6.06 3.79
N LEU A 167 17.73 5.21 4.80
CA LEU A 167 18.75 4.80 5.75
C LEU A 167 19.43 3.50 5.32
N HIS A 168 18.64 2.52 4.90
CA HIS A 168 19.14 1.18 4.60
C HIS A 168 18.30 0.49 3.52
N ARG A 169 18.94 -0.32 2.68
CA ARG A 169 18.32 -1.14 1.64
C ARG A 169 18.87 -2.57 1.73
N PRO A 170 18.29 -3.42 2.60
CA PRO A 170 18.79 -4.79 2.80
C PRO A 170 18.55 -5.68 1.58
N GLN A 171 17.46 -5.45 0.82
CA GLN A 171 17.01 -6.32 -0.27
C GLN A 171 16.99 -5.59 -1.62
N PRO A 172 18.14 -5.10 -2.16
CA PRO A 172 18.17 -4.30 -3.39
C PRO A 172 17.65 -5.04 -4.63
N GLY A 173 17.63 -6.37 -4.62
CA GLY A 173 17.07 -7.20 -5.69
C GLY A 173 15.56 -7.43 -5.61
N TRP A 174 14.88 -6.87 -4.61
CA TRP A 174 13.45 -7.08 -4.35
C TRP A 174 12.66 -5.77 -4.36
N PRO A 175 12.58 -5.10 -5.53
CA PRO A 175 11.66 -3.98 -5.69
C PRO A 175 10.22 -4.47 -5.49
N ILE A 176 9.34 -3.59 -5.01
CA ILE A 176 7.93 -3.90 -4.81
C ILE A 176 7.28 -4.43 -6.10
N ALA A 177 7.65 -3.90 -7.26
CA ALA A 177 7.16 -4.35 -8.55
C ALA A 177 7.45 -5.84 -8.81
N ARG A 178 8.62 -6.34 -8.36
CA ARG A 178 8.98 -7.77 -8.44
C ARG A 178 8.07 -8.61 -7.54
N LEU A 179 7.84 -8.19 -6.29
CA LEU A 179 6.90 -8.88 -5.39
C LEU A 179 5.48 -8.96 -5.98
N LEU A 180 4.97 -7.82 -6.48
CA LEU A 180 3.63 -7.76 -7.07
C LEU A 180 3.53 -8.68 -8.29
N ARG A 181 4.56 -8.71 -9.14
CA ARG A 181 4.63 -9.62 -10.29
C ARG A 181 4.65 -11.09 -9.86
N ALA A 182 5.50 -11.43 -8.88
CA ALA A 182 5.60 -12.81 -8.36
C ALA A 182 4.24 -13.31 -7.85
N LEU A 183 3.46 -12.48 -7.17
CA LEU A 183 2.15 -12.90 -6.67
C LEU A 183 1.03 -12.86 -7.71
N HIS A 184 0.99 -11.88 -8.60
CA HIS A 184 -0.18 -11.63 -9.44
C HIS A 184 -0.05 -12.12 -10.89
N ARG A 185 1.17 -12.40 -11.37
CA ARG A 185 1.41 -12.91 -12.73
C ARG A 185 2.13 -14.25 -12.74
N ASP A 186 3.21 -14.36 -11.98
CA ASP A 186 4.09 -15.53 -11.99
C ASP A 186 3.81 -16.45 -10.79
N GLY A 187 2.54 -16.60 -10.45
CA GLY A 187 2.09 -17.11 -9.15
C GLY A 187 2.50 -18.53 -8.78
N LEU A 188 3.03 -19.31 -9.72
CA LEU A 188 3.55 -20.67 -9.52
C LEU A 188 5.04 -20.80 -9.91
N ASN A 189 5.76 -19.70 -10.06
CA ASN A 189 7.20 -19.76 -10.25
C ASN A 189 7.88 -20.14 -8.93
N HIS A 190 8.14 -21.43 -8.73
CA HIS A 190 8.68 -21.96 -7.47
C HIS A 190 9.96 -21.25 -7.03
N ALA A 191 10.92 -21.03 -7.94
CA ALA A 191 12.18 -20.37 -7.62
C ALA A 191 12.01 -18.89 -7.21
N GLU A 192 10.99 -18.19 -7.72
CA GLU A 192 10.64 -16.86 -7.22
C GLU A 192 9.98 -16.93 -5.85
N LEU A 193 9.05 -17.87 -5.64
CA LEU A 193 8.32 -18.01 -4.38
C LEU A 193 9.23 -18.43 -3.23
N GLU A 194 10.17 -19.36 -3.43
CA GLU A 194 11.16 -19.77 -2.43
C GLU A 194 12.01 -18.59 -1.97
N ARG A 195 12.51 -17.80 -2.93
CA ARG A 195 13.31 -16.61 -2.62
C ARG A 195 12.47 -15.52 -1.95
N MET A 196 11.21 -15.38 -2.32
CA MET A 196 10.27 -14.46 -1.67
C MET A 196 9.97 -14.87 -0.23
N GLU A 197 9.71 -16.16 0.03
CA GLU A 197 9.47 -16.69 1.37
C GLU A 197 10.67 -16.47 2.29
N ALA A 198 11.88 -16.58 1.75
CA ALA A 198 13.12 -16.42 2.50
C ALA A 198 13.43 -14.97 2.93
N LEU A 199 12.66 -13.96 2.49
CA LEU A 199 12.92 -12.55 2.82
C LEU A 199 12.56 -12.22 4.27
N PRO A 200 13.53 -11.93 5.16
CA PRO A 200 13.24 -11.71 6.57
C PRO A 200 12.42 -10.43 6.80
N GLU A 201 12.64 -9.38 6.00
CA GLU A 201 11.92 -8.11 6.11
C GLU A 201 10.54 -8.14 5.45
N LEU A 202 10.17 -9.21 4.74
CA LEU A 202 8.84 -9.32 4.14
C LEU A 202 7.80 -9.68 5.20
N ALA A 203 6.65 -8.99 5.14
CA ALA A 203 5.53 -9.24 6.04
C ALA A 203 5.19 -10.74 6.12
N PRO A 204 5.00 -11.32 7.33
CA PRO A 204 4.75 -12.75 7.48
C PRO A 204 3.57 -13.28 6.66
N SER A 205 2.53 -12.46 6.48
CA SER A 205 1.35 -12.81 5.67
C SER A 205 1.70 -13.00 4.19
N TRP A 206 2.66 -12.25 3.64
CA TRP A 206 3.12 -12.40 2.27
C TRP A 206 4.01 -13.63 2.11
N ARG A 207 4.91 -13.89 3.06
CA ARG A 207 5.69 -15.13 3.08
C ARG A 207 4.79 -16.36 3.16
N ALA A 208 3.71 -16.29 3.96
CA ALA A 208 2.73 -17.37 4.06
C ALA A 208 1.98 -17.63 2.74
N ILE A 209 1.73 -16.62 1.91
CA ILE A 209 1.17 -16.82 0.56
C ILE A 209 2.15 -17.63 -0.28
N ALA A 210 3.43 -17.22 -0.33
CA ALA A 210 4.45 -17.94 -1.10
C ALA A 210 4.59 -19.40 -0.65
N ARG A 211 4.73 -19.63 0.66
CA ARG A 211 4.77 -20.97 1.25
C ARG A 211 3.58 -21.82 0.84
N ARG A 212 2.36 -21.30 1.02
CA ARG A 212 1.14 -22.05 0.72
C ARG A 212 1.05 -22.44 -0.74
N ARG A 213 1.52 -21.58 -1.66
CA ARG A 213 1.56 -21.90 -3.09
C ARG A 213 2.61 -22.96 -3.42
N LEU A 214 3.78 -22.93 -2.76
CA LEU A 214 4.80 -23.98 -2.88
C LEU A 214 4.28 -25.33 -2.37
N GLU A 215 3.56 -25.34 -1.25
CA GLU A 215 2.98 -26.55 -0.64
C GLU A 215 1.84 -27.14 -1.50
N LEU A 216 0.95 -26.29 -2.01
CA LEU A 216 -0.26 -26.73 -2.72
C LEU A 216 -0.09 -26.85 -4.23
N GLY A 217 0.95 -26.24 -4.82
CA GLY A 217 1.12 -26.12 -6.27
C GLY A 217 -0.01 -25.32 -6.96
N ALA A 218 -0.71 -24.47 -6.22
CA ALA A 218 -1.90 -23.76 -6.70
C ALA A 218 -1.94 -22.32 -6.19
N VAL A 219 -2.44 -21.41 -7.04
CA VAL A 219 -2.73 -20.01 -6.69
C VAL A 219 -4.10 -19.94 -6.02
N GLU A 220 -4.19 -19.20 -4.91
CA GLU A 220 -5.45 -18.97 -4.21
C GLU A 220 -6.44 -18.17 -5.06
N ASP A 221 -7.74 -18.38 -4.82
CA ASP A 221 -8.78 -17.59 -5.46
C ASP A 221 -8.74 -16.12 -4.99
N PHE A 222 -8.61 -15.19 -5.94
CA PHE A 222 -8.61 -13.76 -5.67
C PHE A 222 -10.03 -13.17 -5.58
N ALA A 223 -11.07 -13.85 -6.07
CA ALA A 223 -12.43 -13.32 -6.15
C ALA A 223 -12.96 -12.80 -4.82
N PRO A 224 -12.78 -13.46 -3.65
CA PRO A 224 -13.25 -12.95 -2.37
C PRO A 224 -12.63 -11.59 -1.97
N ARG A 225 -11.44 -11.27 -2.51
CA ARG A 225 -10.76 -10.01 -2.26
C ARG A 225 -11.11 -8.95 -3.30
N LEU A 226 -11.25 -9.33 -4.57
CA LEU A 226 -11.36 -8.39 -5.70
C LEU A 226 -12.80 -8.09 -6.13
N THR A 227 -13.72 -9.03 -5.94
CA THR A 227 -15.11 -8.90 -6.37
C THR A 227 -15.94 -8.35 -5.22
N THR A 228 -16.80 -7.36 -5.51
CA THR A 228 -17.75 -6.83 -4.53
C THR A 228 -18.74 -7.93 -4.14
N PRO A 229 -18.85 -8.31 -2.85
CA PRO A 229 -19.82 -9.30 -2.41
C PRO A 229 -21.25 -8.90 -2.76
N SER A 230 -22.07 -9.87 -3.14
CA SER A 230 -23.51 -9.66 -3.39
C SER A 230 -24.23 -9.22 -2.11
N GLY A 231 -25.19 -8.29 -2.23
CA GLY A 231 -25.97 -7.79 -1.10
C GLY A 231 -25.32 -6.64 -0.32
N LEU A 232 -24.28 -6.02 -0.89
CA LEU A 232 -23.63 -4.80 -0.39
C LEU A 232 -23.95 -3.56 -1.24
#